data_AF-A0A525VJZ7-F1
#
_entry.id   AF-A0A525VJZ7-F1
#
_cell.length_a   1.000
_cell.length_b   1.000
_cell.length_c   1.000
_cell.angle_alpha   90.00
_cell.angle_beta   90.00
_cell.angle_gamma   90.00
#
_symmetry.space_group_name_H-M   'P 1'
#
loop_
_entity.id
_entity.type
_entity.pdbx_description
1 polymer ?
#
loop_
_entity_poly.entity_id
_entity_poly.type
_entity_poly.pdbx_seq_one_letter_code
_entity_poly.pdbx_strand_id
1 'polypeptide(L)'
;MRFLSLTVTTLCVTLLVSPALAKEKKHQQPMDEKAMMEVWKKMATPGEPHKLFAGLAGSWTTTTKEWMEPGKPPTESTGTAEMKMLLDGRFLYQEYNAQMMGQPFSGVGIDAYDNMTKKYV
;
A
#
# COMPACT_ATOMS: atom_id res chain seq x y z
N MET A 1 -36.31 42.36 -44.21
CA MET A 1 -35.99 43.63 -43.53
C MET A 1 -36.03 43.39 -42.04
N ARG A 2 -34.87 43.59 -41.39
CA ARG A 2 -34.66 44.14 -40.04
C ARG A 2 -35.78 43.78 -39.05
N PHE A 3 -35.68 42.74 -38.22
CA PHE A 3 -35.39 42.90 -36.78
C PHE A 3 -34.92 41.56 -36.12
N LEU A 4 -34.40 40.61 -36.91
CA LEU A 4 -34.03 39.27 -36.44
C LEU A 4 -32.55 39.11 -36.06
N SER A 5 -31.86 40.19 -35.68
CA SER A 5 -30.39 40.15 -35.48
C SER A 5 -29.88 40.90 -34.25
N LEU A 6 -30.75 41.34 -33.31
CA LEU A 6 -30.33 42.21 -32.21
C LEU A 6 -30.71 41.77 -30.79
N THR A 7 -31.26 40.58 -30.59
CA THR A 7 -31.67 40.08 -29.26
C THR A 7 -30.86 38.89 -28.75
N VAL A 8 -29.81 38.48 -29.46
CA VAL A 8 -28.93 37.34 -29.10
C VAL A 8 -27.58 37.79 -28.52
N THR A 9 -27.37 39.10 -28.34
CA THR A 9 -26.04 39.64 -27.94
C THR A 9 -26.00 40.28 -26.55
N THR A 10 -27.05 40.15 -25.73
CA THR A 10 -27.10 40.76 -24.38
C THR A 10 -27.29 39.74 -23.25
N LEU A 11 -27.25 38.43 -23.54
CA LEU A 11 -27.31 37.38 -22.51
C LEU A 11 -25.97 36.63 -22.29
N CYS A 12 -24.91 36.98 -23.04
CA CYS A 12 -23.56 36.41 -22.85
C CYS A 12 -22.58 37.31 -22.07
N VAL A 13 -23.04 38.42 -21.47
CA VAL A 13 -22.16 39.37 -20.75
C VAL A 13 -22.43 39.43 -19.23
N THR A 14 -23.21 38.50 -18.67
CA THR A 14 -23.32 38.31 -17.21
C THR A 14 -22.53 37.11 -16.68
N LEU A 15 -21.74 36.46 -17.54
CA LEU A 15 -20.90 35.30 -17.19
C LEU A 15 -19.42 35.65 -16.98
N LEU A 16 -19.07 36.93 -16.88
CA LEU A 16 -17.71 37.36 -16.58
C LEU A 16 -17.69 38.10 -15.24
N VAL A 17 -16.82 37.61 -14.36
CA VAL A 17 -16.37 38.22 -13.10
C VAL A 17 -17.18 37.83 -11.84
N SER A 18 -16.99 36.58 -11.40
CA SER A 18 -16.96 36.25 -9.97
C SER A 18 -15.54 35.76 -9.59
N PRO A 19 -14.60 36.65 -9.22
CA PRO A 19 -13.32 36.26 -8.67
C PRO A 19 -13.41 36.28 -7.14
N ALA A 20 -14.24 35.41 -6.55
CA ALA A 20 -14.34 35.21 -5.10
C ALA A 20 -15.34 34.05 -4.89
N LEU A 21 -14.95 32.80 -4.71
CA LEU A 21 -14.10 32.29 -3.66
C LEU A 21 -13.31 31.10 -4.21
N ALA A 22 -12.12 31.37 -4.75
CA ALA A 22 -11.07 30.37 -4.55
C ALA A 22 -10.92 30.28 -3.03
N LYS A 23 -11.43 29.21 -2.41
CA LYS A 23 -10.97 28.83 -1.07
C LYS A 23 -9.47 28.75 -1.22
N GLU A 24 -8.76 29.79 -0.76
CA GLU A 24 -7.36 29.69 -0.44
C GLU A 24 -7.23 28.36 0.30
N LYS A 25 -6.52 27.41 -0.29
CA LYS A 25 -5.87 26.40 0.52
C LYS A 25 -5.08 27.22 1.51
N LYS A 26 -5.62 27.37 2.73
CA LYS A 26 -4.91 27.92 3.86
C LYS A 26 -3.52 27.35 3.73
N HIS A 27 -2.55 28.26 3.54
CA HIS A 27 -1.15 27.95 3.63
C HIS A 27 -1.04 27.10 4.90
N GLN A 28 -0.88 25.78 4.72
CA GLN A 28 -0.59 24.91 5.85
C GLN A 28 0.67 25.55 6.41
N GLN A 29 0.60 26.00 7.66
CA GLN A 29 1.79 26.54 8.31
C GLN A 29 2.93 25.56 8.03
N PRO A 30 4.11 26.04 7.61
CA PRO A 30 5.25 25.16 7.43
C PRO A 30 5.41 24.43 8.74
N MET A 31 5.05 23.14 8.72
CA MET A 31 5.21 22.26 9.85
C MET A 31 6.70 22.32 10.14
N ASP A 32 7.08 22.71 11.35
CA ASP A 32 8.48 22.93 11.73
C ASP A 32 9.33 21.80 11.12
N GLU A 33 10.21 22.17 10.19
CA GLU A 33 10.96 21.20 9.39
C GLU A 33 11.69 20.21 10.29
N LYS A 34 12.16 20.68 11.45
CA LYS A 34 12.79 19.82 12.47
C LYS A 34 11.81 18.84 13.07
N ALA A 35 10.60 19.29 13.41
CA ALA A 35 9.56 18.41 13.93
C ALA A 35 9.18 17.33 12.92
N MET A 36 9.15 17.66 11.62
CA MET A 36 8.87 16.67 10.58
C MET A 36 9.97 15.66 10.35
N MET A 37 11.23 16.11 10.38
CA MET A 37 12.36 15.18 10.31
C MET A 37 12.34 14.20 11.48
N GLU A 38 12.02 14.65 12.70
CA GLU A 38 11.93 13.76 13.87
C GLU A 38 10.77 12.76 13.75
N VAL A 39 9.62 13.19 13.23
CA VAL A 39 8.50 12.27 12.94
C VAL A 39 8.91 11.23 11.90
N TRP A 40 9.49 11.64 10.77
CA TRP A 40 9.94 10.71 9.73
C TRP A 40 10.99 9.73 10.25
N LYS A 41 11.97 10.22 11.01
CA LYS A 41 13.00 9.37 11.62
C LYS A 41 12.38 8.34 12.56
N LYS A 42 11.44 8.76 13.42
CA LYS A 42 10.73 7.86 14.34
C LYS A 42 9.93 6.81 13.58
N MET A 43 9.19 7.19 12.54
CA MET A 43 8.38 6.26 11.76
C MET A 43 9.24 5.32 10.90
N ALA A 44 10.42 5.74 10.45
CA ALA A 44 11.34 4.91 9.67
C ALA A 44 12.18 3.95 10.53
N THR A 45 12.20 4.12 11.86
CA THR A 45 13.02 3.29 12.75
C THR A 45 12.34 1.94 13.02
N PRO A 46 12.97 0.79 12.73
CA PRO A 46 12.43 -0.52 13.07
C PRO A 46 12.18 -0.67 14.57
N GLY A 47 11.03 -1.24 14.92
CA GLY A 47 10.58 -1.48 16.30
C GLY A 47 10.28 -2.95 16.58
N GLU A 48 9.60 -3.26 17.68
CA GLU A 48 9.28 -4.64 18.07
C GLU A 48 8.57 -5.46 16.98
N PRO A 49 7.56 -4.94 16.23
CA PRO A 49 6.94 -5.70 15.14
C PRO A 49 7.94 -6.12 14.05
N HIS A 50 8.95 -5.28 13.78
CA HIS A 50 10.00 -5.59 12.80
C HIS A 50 10.97 -6.65 13.31
N LYS A 51 11.23 -6.70 14.62
CA LYS A 51 12.01 -7.78 15.24
C LYS A 51 11.32 -9.12 15.15
N LEU A 52 9.98 -9.16 15.27
CA LEU A 52 9.21 -10.38 15.07
C LEU A 52 9.41 -10.94 13.65
N PHE A 53 9.38 -10.07 12.63
CA PHE A 53 9.70 -10.46 11.27
C PHE A 53 11.14 -10.93 11.10
N ALA A 54 12.11 -10.25 11.72
CA ALA A 54 13.50 -10.69 11.68
C ALA A 54 13.68 -12.10 12.27
N GLY A 55 12.85 -12.51 13.23
CA GLY A 55 12.83 -13.87 13.77
C GLY A 55 12.34 -14.94 12.79
N LEU A 56 11.68 -14.56 11.70
CA LEU A 56 11.24 -15.46 10.62
C LEU A 56 12.29 -15.63 9.52
N ALA A 57 13.34 -14.79 9.51
CA ALA A 57 14.38 -14.87 8.49
C ALA A 57 15.14 -16.20 8.58
N GLY A 58 15.31 -16.86 7.44
CA GLY A 58 15.92 -18.17 7.35
C GLY A 58 15.36 -19.01 6.20
N SER A 59 15.84 -20.25 6.13
CA SER A 59 15.42 -21.25 5.16
C SER A 59 14.47 -22.25 5.83
N TRP A 60 13.32 -22.50 5.20
CA TRP A 60 12.26 -23.30 5.78
C TRP A 60 11.81 -24.41 4.82
N THR A 61 11.47 -25.57 5.38
CA THR A 61 10.67 -26.58 4.68
C THR A 61 9.21 -26.38 5.03
N THR A 62 8.33 -26.35 4.03
CA THR A 62 6.89 -26.19 4.22
C THR A 62 6.16 -27.51 3.99
N THR A 63 5.03 -27.67 4.67
CA THR A 63 4.07 -28.76 4.44
C THR A 63 2.70 -28.13 4.24
N THR A 64 2.08 -28.38 3.09
CA THR A 64 0.81 -27.80 2.69
C THR A 64 -0.26 -28.89 2.69
N LYS A 65 -1.46 -28.53 3.16
CA LYS A 65 -2.67 -29.37 3.06
C LYS A 65 -3.76 -28.57 2.37
N GLU A 66 -4.28 -29.11 1.27
CA GLU A 66 -5.29 -28.46 0.42
C GLU A 66 -6.59 -29.27 0.47
N TRP A 67 -7.70 -28.63 0.87
CA TRP A 67 -9.04 -29.24 0.88
C TRP A 67 -9.85 -28.71 -0.30
N MET A 68 -10.04 -29.54 -1.32
CA MET A 68 -10.80 -29.17 -2.52
C MET A 68 -12.31 -29.18 -2.31
N GLU A 69 -12.78 -30.00 -1.37
CA GLU A 69 -14.19 -30.15 -1.02
C GLU A 69 -14.36 -30.24 0.50
N PRO A 70 -15.41 -29.63 1.07
CA PRO A 70 -15.76 -29.83 2.48
C PRO A 70 -15.96 -31.32 2.80
N GLY A 71 -15.31 -31.80 3.85
CA GLY A 71 -15.49 -33.17 4.36
C GLY A 71 -14.70 -34.27 3.64
N LYS A 72 -13.85 -33.94 2.66
CA LYS A 72 -12.90 -34.89 2.04
C LYS A 72 -11.50 -34.80 2.68
N PRO A 73 -10.66 -35.85 2.57
CA PRO A 73 -9.25 -35.76 2.97
C PRO A 73 -8.51 -34.69 2.15
N PRO A 74 -7.50 -34.02 2.73
CA PRO A 74 -6.69 -33.06 1.99
C PRO A 74 -5.72 -33.75 1.03
N THR A 75 -5.33 -33.03 -0.01
CA THR A 75 -4.08 -33.31 -0.73
C THR A 75 -2.92 -32.69 0.05
N GLU A 76 -1.84 -33.44 0.25
CA GLU A 76 -0.65 -32.98 0.96
C GLU A 76 0.53 -32.77 -0.01
N SER A 77 1.31 -31.72 0.20
CA SER A 77 2.54 -31.44 -0.55
C SER A 77 3.60 -30.83 0.35
N THR A 78 4.86 -30.86 -0.11
CA THR A 78 5.97 -30.17 0.55
C THR A 78 6.55 -29.09 -0.35
N GLY A 79 7.20 -28.11 0.25
CA GLY A 79 7.89 -27.03 -0.45
C GLY A 79 9.01 -26.41 0.38
N THR A 80 9.54 -25.31 -0.10
CA THR A 80 10.54 -24.49 0.59
C THR A 80 10.12 -23.03 0.67
N ALA A 81 10.61 -22.34 1.69
CA ALA A 81 10.52 -20.89 1.79
C ALA A 81 11.85 -20.29 2.22
N GLU A 82 12.35 -19.31 1.48
CA GLU A 82 13.52 -18.52 1.83
C GLU A 82 13.07 -17.13 2.27
N MET A 83 13.39 -16.75 3.50
CA MET A 83 12.92 -15.52 4.11
C MET A 83 14.10 -14.63 4.54
N LYS A 84 14.05 -13.35 4.22
CA LYS A 84 15.09 -12.38 4.58
C LYS A 84 14.53 -10.99 4.84
N MET A 85 15.20 -10.24 5.70
CA MET A 85 14.86 -8.83 5.89
C MET A 85 15.43 -7.96 4.76
N LEU A 86 14.63 -7.01 4.30
CA LEU A 86 14.97 -5.98 3.32
C LEU A 86 14.93 -4.59 3.95
N LEU A 87 15.56 -3.64 3.26
CA LEU A 87 15.49 -2.21 3.55
C LEU A 87 15.78 -1.92 5.03
N ASP A 88 16.96 -2.31 5.49
CA ASP A 88 17.45 -2.12 6.87
C ASP A 88 16.53 -2.72 7.96
N GLY A 89 15.89 -3.85 7.67
CA GLY A 89 15.05 -4.53 8.66
C GLY A 89 13.60 -4.05 8.69
N ARG A 90 13.13 -3.32 7.66
CA ARG A 90 11.76 -2.79 7.62
C ARG A 90 10.75 -3.74 6.97
N PHE A 91 11.19 -4.61 6.06
CA PHE A 91 10.32 -5.49 5.28
C PHE A 91 10.84 -6.92 5.35
N LEU A 92 9.95 -7.89 5.46
CA LEU A 92 10.26 -9.30 5.32
C LEU A 92 9.96 -9.70 3.88
N TYR A 93 10.97 -10.16 3.16
CA TYR A 93 10.80 -10.80 1.86
C TYR A 93 10.73 -12.30 2.04
N GLN A 94 9.78 -12.94 1.36
CA GLN A 94 9.56 -14.37 1.39
C GLN A 94 9.51 -14.89 -0.05
N GLU A 95 10.26 -15.94 -0.34
CA GLU A 95 10.24 -16.63 -1.62
C GLU A 95 9.89 -18.09 -1.41
N TYR A 96 8.84 -18.54 -2.10
CA TYR A 96 8.27 -19.87 -1.95
C TYR A 96 8.48 -20.68 -3.21
N ASN A 97 8.79 -21.96 -3.03
CA ASN A 97 8.76 -22.97 -4.09
C ASN A 97 7.99 -24.18 -3.57
N ALA A 98 6.86 -24.50 -4.20
CA ALA A 98 5.94 -25.52 -3.72
C ALA A 98 5.23 -26.23 -4.89
N GLN A 99 4.27 -27.08 -4.56
CA GLN A 99 3.31 -27.60 -5.52
C GLN A 99 1.90 -27.16 -5.12
N MET A 100 1.11 -26.72 -6.09
CA MET A 100 -0.31 -26.40 -5.91
C MET A 100 -1.10 -27.18 -6.97
N MET A 101 -2.15 -27.90 -6.57
CA MET A 101 -2.92 -28.76 -7.47
C MET A 101 -2.05 -29.77 -8.27
N GLY A 102 -0.95 -30.24 -7.67
CA GLY A 102 0.00 -31.17 -8.31
C GLY A 102 0.88 -30.57 -9.40
N GLN A 103 0.93 -29.23 -9.53
CA GLN A 103 1.81 -28.52 -10.45
C GLN A 103 2.84 -27.67 -9.67
N PRO A 104 4.06 -27.48 -10.18
CA PRO A 104 5.04 -26.58 -9.56
C PRO A 104 4.49 -25.15 -9.43
N PHE A 105 4.75 -24.52 -8.30
CA PHE A 105 4.37 -23.15 -7.99
C PHE A 105 5.55 -22.42 -7.35
N SER A 106 5.78 -21.18 -7.80
CA SER A 106 6.71 -20.25 -7.16
C SER A 106 5.99 -18.95 -6.83
N GLY A 107 6.27 -18.40 -5.66
CA GLY A 107 5.60 -17.20 -5.15
C GLY A 107 6.54 -16.30 -4.37
N VAL A 108 6.22 -15.01 -4.35
CA VAL A 108 6.93 -14.02 -3.54
C VAL A 108 5.93 -13.26 -2.69
N GLY A 109 6.25 -13.11 -1.40
CA GLY A 109 5.56 -12.27 -0.44
C GLY A 109 6.47 -11.18 0.08
N ILE A 110 5.89 -10.01 0.39
CA ILE A 110 6.58 -8.95 1.12
C ILE A 110 5.63 -8.49 2.22
N ASP A 111 6.00 -8.81 3.46
CA ASP A 111 5.28 -8.37 4.65
C ASP A 111 6.03 -7.21 5.30
N ALA A 112 5.30 -6.25 5.88
CA ALA A 112 5.90 -5.16 6.63
C ALA A 112 4.99 -4.68 7.77
N TYR A 113 5.51 -3.74 8.56
CA TYR A 113 4.74 -3.07 9.59
C TYR A 113 4.90 -1.56 9.45
N ASP A 114 3.79 -0.87 9.22
CA ASP A 114 3.75 0.58 9.13
C ASP A 114 3.67 1.19 10.54
N ASN A 115 4.75 1.81 10.99
CA ASN A 115 4.81 2.50 12.29
C ASN A 115 3.85 3.69 12.40
N MET A 116 3.47 4.32 11.29
CA MET A 116 2.56 5.47 11.28
C MET A 116 1.11 5.02 11.48
N THR A 117 0.65 4.05 10.68
CA THR A 117 -0.73 3.53 10.78
C THR A 117 -0.89 2.42 11.81
N LYS A 118 0.23 1.87 12.33
CA LYS A 118 0.30 0.75 13.27
C LYS A 118 -0.37 -0.51 12.72
N LYS A 119 -0.06 -0.84 11.46
CA LYS A 119 -0.66 -1.97 10.75
C LYS A 119 0.41 -2.86 10.14
N TYR A 120 0.12 -4.15 10.13
CA TYR A 120 0.79 -5.11 9.27
C TYR A 120 0.27 -4.93 7.84
N VAL A 121 1.19 -4.90 6.88
CA VAL A 121 0.92 -4.66 5.45
C VAL A 121 1.60 -5.68 4.58
#